data_AF-A0A7W7M3N7-F1
#
_entry.id   AF-A0A7W7M3N7-F1
#
_cell.length_a   1.000
_cell.length_b   1.000
_cell.length_c   1.000
_cell.angle_alpha   90.00
_cell.angle_beta   90.00
_cell.angle_gamma   90.00
#
_symmetry.space_group_name_H-M   'P 1'
#
loop_
_entity.id
_entity.type
_entity.pdbx_description
1 polymer ?
#
loop_
_entity_poly.entity_id
_entity_poly.type
_entity_poly.pdbx_seq_one_letter_code
_entity_poly.pdbx_strand_id
1 'polypeptide(L)'
;MKRTPAHYLDEARKAQASADDHQTKAQAALDEARKIDTDAVDTIVNDPSQAERVTREVSTKERIAAAHTKKAQDEQGRRDGLIRDALAAEAVRLDTRAEKAEKAGARHQDAVDELLSRLEELDGVSYQVAPVQDRHGAGSHYPETRGEEIVSEVEGNRVQASLIRYYLEHGNIPETAKGLDRVDNVSWWSGKYINQARDFFIAPMLAAQQAGTILDYTPED
;
A
#
# COMPACT_ATOMS: atom_id res chain seq x y z
N MET A 1 -10.45 -0.17 20.04
CA MET A 1 -9.82 -1.16 19.14
C MET A 1 -9.01 -0.37 18.11
N LYS A 2 -7.68 -0.50 18.05
CA LYS A 2 -6.88 0.22 17.04
C LYS A 2 -7.19 -0.38 15.66
N ARG A 3 -7.55 0.45 14.69
CA ARG A 3 -7.82 0.01 13.31
C ARG A 3 -6.50 -0.44 12.67
N THR A 4 -6.48 -1.64 12.09
CA THR A 4 -5.32 -2.20 11.38
C THR A 4 -5.33 -1.78 9.92
N PRO A 5 -4.18 -1.87 9.20
CA PRO A 5 -4.16 -1.66 7.75
C PRO A 5 -5.18 -2.53 7.01
N ALA A 6 -5.33 -3.81 7.41
CA ALA A 6 -6.33 -4.72 6.86
C ALA A 6 -7.77 -4.19 7.02
N HIS A 7 -8.11 -3.62 8.17
CA HIS A 7 -9.43 -3.05 8.40
C HIS A 7 -9.72 -1.86 7.47
N TYR A 8 -8.75 -0.96 7.29
CA TYR A 8 -8.91 0.17 6.37
C TYR A 8 -9.08 -0.30 4.92
N LEU A 9 -8.34 -1.33 4.51
CA LEU A 9 -8.47 -1.89 3.16
C LEU A 9 -9.81 -2.59 2.94
N ASP A 10 -10.35 -3.30 3.94
CA ASP A 10 -11.70 -3.87 3.87
C ASP A 10 -12.77 -2.78 3.70
N GLU A 11 -12.67 -1.69 4.47
CA GLU A 11 -13.58 -0.55 4.32
C GLU A 11 -13.41 0.15 2.96
N ALA A 12 -12.19 0.23 2.42
CA ALA A 12 -11.93 0.75 1.09
C ALA A 12 -12.61 -0.13 0.01
N ARG A 13 -12.58 -1.46 0.16
CA ARG A 13 -13.32 -2.40 -0.71
C ARG A 13 -14.81 -2.13 -0.71
N LYS A 14 -15.41 -1.95 0.46
CA LYS A 14 -16.82 -1.59 0.58
C LYS A 14 -17.14 -0.25 -0.08
N ALA A 15 -16.25 0.73 0.06
CA ALA A 15 -16.39 2.04 -0.59
C ALA A 15 -16.41 1.92 -2.12
N GLN A 16 -15.46 1.18 -2.70
CA GLN A 16 -15.45 0.94 -4.15
C GLN A 16 -16.70 0.19 -4.62
N ALA A 17 -17.10 -0.88 -3.92
CA ALA A 17 -18.30 -1.61 -4.29
C ALA A 17 -19.54 -0.70 -4.30
N SER A 18 -19.64 0.22 -3.34
CA SER A 18 -20.69 1.23 -3.31
C SER A 18 -20.57 2.25 -4.46
N ALA A 19 -19.35 2.64 -4.83
CA ALA A 19 -19.12 3.52 -5.97
C ALA A 19 -19.54 2.85 -7.29
N ASP A 20 -19.17 1.58 -7.49
CA ASP A 20 -19.51 0.80 -8.68
C ASP A 20 -21.03 0.57 -8.81
N ASP A 21 -21.72 0.31 -7.69
CA ASP A 21 -23.18 0.23 -7.65
C ASP A 21 -23.84 1.56 -8.05
N HIS A 22 -23.31 2.68 -7.56
CA HIS A 22 -23.80 4.00 -7.95
C HIS A 22 -23.52 4.36 -9.41
N GLN A 23 -22.35 4.00 -9.94
CA GLN A 23 -22.05 4.17 -11.37
C GLN A 23 -23.01 3.34 -12.24
N THR A 24 -23.28 2.09 -11.84
CA THR A 24 -24.25 1.22 -12.51
C THR A 24 -25.64 1.86 -12.53
N LYS A 25 -26.11 2.38 -11.38
CA LYS A 25 -27.41 3.06 -11.27
C LYS A 25 -27.47 4.36 -12.07
N ALA A 26 -26.38 5.11 -12.14
CA ALA A 26 -26.29 6.31 -12.96
C ALA A 26 -26.44 5.96 -14.45
N GLN A 27 -25.72 4.93 -14.91
CA GLN A 27 -25.78 4.47 -16.30
C GLN A 27 -27.18 3.96 -16.67
N ALA A 28 -27.80 3.14 -15.80
CA ALA A 28 -29.16 2.68 -16.01
C ALA A 28 -30.17 3.84 -16.12
N ALA A 29 -30.04 4.87 -15.29
CA ALA A 29 -30.90 6.06 -15.37
C ALA A 29 -30.69 6.84 -16.68
N LEU A 30 -29.45 6.95 -17.19
CA LEU A 30 -29.17 7.56 -18.50
C LEU A 30 -29.76 6.76 -19.64
N ASP A 31 -29.68 5.43 -19.59
CA ASP A 31 -30.22 4.55 -20.62
C ASP A 31 -31.75 4.60 -20.63
N GLU A 32 -32.40 4.68 -19.47
CA GLU A 32 -33.84 4.95 -19.37
C GLU A 32 -34.21 6.32 -19.94
N ALA A 33 -33.43 7.38 -19.67
CA ALA A 33 -33.67 8.70 -20.23
C ALA A 33 -33.62 8.70 -21.76
N ARG A 34 -32.59 8.06 -22.34
CA ARG A 34 -32.44 7.89 -23.80
C ARG A 34 -33.59 7.10 -24.41
N LYS A 35 -34.05 6.06 -23.70
CA LYS A 35 -35.18 5.26 -24.16
C LYS A 35 -36.47 6.08 -24.18
N ILE A 36 -36.75 6.84 -23.12
CA ILE A 36 -37.92 7.74 -23.06
C ILE A 36 -37.90 8.73 -24.22
N ASP A 37 -36.75 9.35 -24.47
CA ASP A 37 -36.58 10.33 -25.55
C ASP A 37 -36.79 9.70 -26.94
N THR A 38 -36.21 8.51 -27.16
CA THR A 38 -36.32 7.78 -28.44
C THR A 38 -37.75 7.30 -28.70
N ASP A 39 -38.39 6.69 -27.70
CA ASP A 39 -39.74 6.12 -27.82
C ASP A 39 -40.81 7.23 -27.95
N ALA A 40 -40.50 8.46 -27.54
CA ALA A 40 -41.43 9.58 -27.55
C ALA A 40 -41.50 10.34 -28.89
N VAL A 41 -40.59 10.11 -29.84
CA VAL A 41 -40.51 10.88 -31.10
C VAL A 41 -41.86 10.90 -31.84
N ASP A 42 -42.43 9.73 -32.12
CA ASP A 42 -43.71 9.63 -32.82
C ASP A 42 -44.86 10.21 -31.99
N THR A 43 -44.79 10.09 -30.66
CA THR A 43 -45.80 10.66 -29.76
C THR A 43 -45.80 12.18 -29.83
N ILE A 44 -44.63 12.82 -29.84
CA ILE A 44 -44.49 14.27 -29.89
C ILE A 44 -44.87 14.82 -31.27
N VAL A 45 -44.51 14.12 -32.36
CA VAL A 45 -44.91 14.54 -33.72
C VAL A 45 -46.43 14.49 -33.88
N ASN A 46 -47.09 13.48 -33.33
CA ASN A 46 -48.54 13.32 -33.42
C ASN A 46 -49.33 14.19 -32.43
N ASP A 47 -48.77 14.49 -31.26
CA ASP A 47 -49.33 15.40 -30.25
C ASP A 47 -48.22 16.26 -29.61
N PRO A 48 -47.94 17.45 -30.17
CA PRO A 48 -46.89 18.34 -29.66
C PRO A 48 -47.09 18.78 -28.21
N SER A 49 -48.31 18.70 -27.67
CA SER A 49 -48.57 19.05 -26.27
C SER A 49 -47.92 18.07 -25.27
N GLN A 50 -47.55 16.86 -25.72
CA GLN A 50 -46.85 15.87 -24.90
C GLN A 50 -45.37 16.21 -24.65
N ALA A 51 -44.78 17.12 -25.43
CA ALA A 51 -43.36 17.44 -25.38
C ALA A 51 -42.90 17.82 -23.97
N GLU A 52 -43.66 18.66 -23.26
CA GLU A 52 -43.31 19.08 -21.90
C GLU A 52 -43.26 17.92 -20.91
N ARG A 53 -44.17 16.95 -21.05
CA ARG A 53 -44.20 15.77 -20.18
C ARG A 53 -42.95 14.92 -20.40
N VAL A 54 -42.63 14.63 -21.66
CA VAL A 54 -41.45 13.85 -22.05
C VAL A 54 -40.17 14.54 -21.57
N THR A 55 -40.03 15.85 -21.80
CA THR A 55 -38.87 16.63 -21.33
C THR A 55 -38.71 16.55 -19.80
N ARG A 56 -39.82 16.62 -19.03
CA ARG A 56 -39.76 16.48 -17.57
C ARG A 56 -39.32 15.08 -17.15
N GLU A 57 -39.80 14.04 -17.83
CA GLU A 57 -39.44 12.65 -17.55
C GLU A 57 -37.94 12.39 -17.83
N VAL A 58 -37.44 12.82 -18.99
CA VAL A 58 -36.01 12.74 -19.35
C VAL A 58 -35.16 13.52 -18.35
N SER A 59 -35.50 14.78 -18.06
CA SER A 59 -34.74 15.60 -17.12
C SER A 59 -34.73 15.01 -15.70
N THR A 60 -35.82 14.35 -15.29
CA THR A 60 -35.86 13.65 -14.00
C THR A 60 -34.86 12.50 -13.96
N LYS A 61 -34.79 11.69 -15.03
CA LYS A 61 -33.83 10.59 -15.12
C LYS A 61 -32.38 11.08 -15.17
N GLU A 62 -32.11 12.16 -15.90
CA GLU A 62 -30.80 12.81 -15.93
C GLU A 62 -30.38 13.34 -14.54
N ARG A 63 -31.30 13.94 -13.78
CA ARG A 63 -31.03 14.38 -12.40
C ARG A 63 -30.73 13.21 -11.47
N ILE A 64 -31.45 12.09 -11.60
CA ILE A 64 -31.17 10.86 -10.85
C ILE A 64 -29.78 10.33 -11.21
N ALA A 65 -29.44 10.28 -12.50
CA ALA A 65 -28.11 9.88 -12.95
C ALA A 65 -27.02 10.78 -12.34
N ALA A 66 -27.19 12.10 -12.41
CA ALA A 66 -26.26 13.06 -11.83
C ALA A 66 -26.08 12.87 -10.31
N ALA A 67 -27.16 12.60 -9.58
CA ALA A 67 -27.10 12.34 -8.14
C ALA A 67 -26.32 11.04 -7.83
N HIS A 68 -26.52 9.99 -8.60
CA HIS A 68 -25.76 8.74 -8.45
C HIS A 68 -24.29 8.91 -8.84
N THR A 69 -23.99 9.62 -9.93
CA THR A 69 -22.61 9.97 -10.30
C THR A 69 -21.91 10.73 -9.18
N LYS A 70 -22.58 11.70 -8.56
CA LYS A 70 -22.02 12.45 -7.42
C LYS A 70 -21.73 11.54 -6.23
N LYS A 71 -22.66 10.64 -5.86
CA LYS A 71 -22.42 9.67 -4.79
C LYS A 71 -21.27 8.71 -5.11
N ALA A 72 -21.13 8.26 -6.35
CA ALA A 72 -20.01 7.43 -6.76
C ALA A 72 -18.66 8.15 -6.56
N GLN A 73 -18.59 9.43 -6.94
CA GLN A 73 -17.39 10.26 -6.71
C GLN A 73 -17.09 10.43 -5.22
N ASP A 74 -18.11 10.63 -4.39
CA ASP A 74 -17.93 10.78 -2.93
C ASP A 74 -17.42 9.47 -2.30
N GLU A 75 -17.91 8.31 -2.73
CA GLU A 75 -17.41 7.00 -2.29
C GLU A 75 -15.99 6.70 -2.79
N GLN A 76 -15.64 7.13 -4.00
CA GLN A 76 -14.26 7.06 -4.51
C GLN A 76 -13.32 7.93 -3.67
N GLY A 77 -13.74 9.15 -3.31
CA GLY A 77 -12.98 10.00 -2.39
C GLY A 77 -12.81 9.36 -1.01
N ARG A 78 -13.86 8.69 -0.50
CA ARG A 78 -13.80 7.94 0.77
C ARG A 78 -12.81 6.77 0.69
N ARG A 79 -12.86 5.99 -0.39
CA ARG A 79 -11.92 4.89 -0.68
C ARG A 79 -10.48 5.39 -0.65
N ASP A 80 -10.19 6.48 -1.36
CA ASP A 80 -8.83 7.03 -1.46
C ASP A 80 -8.31 7.52 -0.10
N GLY A 81 -9.19 8.10 0.72
CA GLY A 81 -8.90 8.45 2.11
C GLY A 81 -8.54 7.22 2.95
N LEU A 82 -9.34 6.15 2.85
CA LEU A 82 -9.10 4.91 3.58
C LEU A 82 -7.80 4.22 3.18
N ILE A 83 -7.41 4.26 1.91
CA ILE A 83 -6.11 3.72 1.48
C ILE A 83 -4.94 4.55 2.04
N ARG A 84 -5.07 5.88 2.10
CA ARG A 84 -4.07 6.73 2.78
C ARG A 84 -3.95 6.40 4.27
N ASP A 85 -5.08 6.17 4.94
CA ASP A 85 -5.10 5.77 6.34
C ASP A 85 -4.49 4.37 6.55
N ALA A 86 -4.72 3.44 5.61
CA ALA A 86 -4.10 2.11 5.61
C ALA A 86 -2.57 2.20 5.50
N LEU A 87 -2.08 3.04 4.57
CA LEU A 87 -0.65 3.31 4.41
C LEU A 87 -0.06 3.91 5.69
N ALA A 88 -0.69 4.94 6.27
CA ALA A 88 -0.22 5.55 7.51
C ALA A 88 -0.16 4.54 8.67
N ALA A 89 -1.17 3.67 8.80
CA ALA A 89 -1.19 2.61 9.79
C ALA A 89 -0.10 1.55 9.54
N GLU A 90 0.19 1.23 8.28
CA GLU A 90 1.23 0.27 7.90
C GLU A 90 2.63 0.79 8.22
N ALA A 91 2.90 2.09 8.00
CA ALA A 91 4.16 2.70 8.41
C ALA A 91 4.40 2.53 9.92
N VAL A 92 3.38 2.80 10.75
CA VAL A 92 3.46 2.63 12.21
C VAL A 92 3.66 1.16 12.61
N ARG A 93 3.01 0.23 11.89
CA ARG A 93 3.17 -1.22 12.12
C ARG A 93 4.61 -1.67 11.84
N LEU A 94 5.18 -1.21 10.72
CA LEU A 94 6.55 -1.50 10.31
C LEU A 94 7.57 -0.92 11.30
N ASP A 95 7.39 0.31 11.79
CA ASP A 95 8.24 0.87 12.84
C ASP A 95 8.19 0.01 14.12
N THR A 96 6.98 -0.37 14.54
CA THR A 96 6.79 -1.22 15.73
C THR A 96 7.48 -2.57 15.55
N ARG A 97 7.41 -3.16 14.36
CA ARG A 97 8.10 -4.41 14.02
C ARG A 97 9.62 -4.22 14.06
N ALA A 98 10.13 -3.13 13.50
CA ALA A 98 11.55 -2.79 13.54
C ALA A 98 12.04 -2.61 14.98
N GLU A 99 11.33 -1.88 15.83
CA GLU A 99 11.69 -1.70 17.25
C GLU A 99 11.71 -3.04 18.02
N LYS A 100 10.76 -3.94 17.71
CA LYS A 100 10.71 -5.28 18.32
C LYS A 100 11.89 -6.14 17.86
N ALA A 101 12.19 -6.13 16.56
CA ALA A 101 13.33 -6.85 15.98
C ALA A 101 14.66 -6.30 16.52
N GLU A 102 14.81 -4.99 16.62
CA GLU A 102 16.02 -4.34 17.17
C GLU A 102 16.28 -4.75 18.63
N LYS A 103 15.24 -4.77 19.47
CA LYS A 103 15.35 -5.28 20.85
C LYS A 103 15.70 -6.76 20.91
N ALA A 104 15.16 -7.57 19.99
CA ALA A 104 15.49 -8.99 19.91
C ALA A 104 16.93 -9.21 19.43
N GLY A 105 17.40 -8.41 18.46
CA GLY A 105 18.76 -8.41 17.95
C GLY A 105 19.78 -8.03 19.02
N ALA A 106 19.52 -6.96 19.78
CA ALA A 106 20.38 -6.58 20.91
C ALA A 106 20.53 -7.72 21.93
N ARG A 107 19.43 -8.36 22.34
CA ARG A 107 19.47 -9.51 23.24
C ARG A 107 20.21 -10.71 22.65
N HIS A 108 20.07 -10.93 21.35
CA HIS A 108 20.79 -12.00 20.66
C HIS A 108 22.29 -11.73 20.65
N GLN A 109 22.70 -10.50 20.33
CA GLN A 109 24.09 -10.08 20.34
C GLN A 109 24.70 -10.19 21.74
N ASP A 110 24.02 -9.67 22.77
CA ASP A 110 24.48 -9.78 24.17
C ASP A 110 24.74 -11.25 24.57
N ALA A 111 23.85 -12.16 24.17
CA ALA A 111 23.99 -13.59 24.45
C ALA A 111 25.14 -14.25 23.67
N VAL A 112 25.37 -13.84 22.42
CA VAL A 112 26.50 -14.31 21.61
C VAL A 112 27.82 -13.82 22.21
N ASP A 113 27.91 -12.54 22.58
CA ASP A 113 29.09 -11.95 23.18
C ASP A 113 29.44 -12.60 24.52
N GLU A 114 28.44 -12.90 25.36
CA GLU A 114 28.62 -13.63 26.61
C GLU A 114 29.18 -15.05 26.37
N LEU A 115 28.65 -15.77 25.38
CA LEU A 115 29.11 -17.12 25.05
C LEU A 115 30.52 -17.12 24.48
N LEU A 116 30.84 -16.17 23.60
CA LEU A 116 32.18 -16.01 23.05
C LEU A 116 33.17 -15.70 24.15
N SER A 117 32.88 -14.73 25.03
CA SER A 117 33.76 -14.39 26.16
C SER A 117 34.04 -15.60 27.06
N ARG A 118 33.05 -16.43 27.35
CA ARG A 118 33.26 -17.66 28.15
C ARG A 118 34.13 -18.70 27.43
N LEU A 119 34.00 -18.82 26.11
CA LEU A 119 34.86 -19.71 25.32
C LEU A 119 36.30 -19.21 25.27
N GLU A 120 36.48 -17.90 25.09
CA GLU A 120 37.80 -17.26 25.09
C GLU A 120 38.51 -17.42 26.44
N GLU A 121 37.79 -17.28 27.55
CA GLU A 121 38.33 -17.51 28.90
C GLU A 121 38.78 -18.96 29.15
N LEU A 122 38.05 -19.94 28.61
CA LEU A 122 38.35 -21.36 28.81
C LEU A 122 39.48 -21.88 27.92
N ASP A 123 39.51 -21.44 26.67
CA ASP A 123 40.42 -21.95 25.64
C ASP A 123 41.65 -21.05 25.43
N GLY A 124 41.60 -19.81 25.92
CA GLY A 124 42.70 -18.84 25.83
C GLY A 124 42.97 -18.31 24.41
N VAL A 125 42.00 -18.42 23.50
CA VAL A 125 42.08 -17.99 22.10
C VAL A 125 40.84 -17.19 21.70
N SER A 126 40.95 -16.31 20.71
CA SER A 126 39.83 -15.51 20.20
C SER A 126 38.97 -16.27 19.19
N TYR A 127 37.66 -16.10 19.25
CA TYR A 127 36.70 -16.75 18.34
C TYR A 127 36.14 -15.79 17.30
N GLN A 128 35.96 -16.26 16.06
CA GLN A 128 35.35 -15.50 14.96
C GLN A 128 34.46 -16.40 14.10
N VAL A 129 33.53 -15.79 13.36
CA VAL A 129 32.68 -16.51 12.39
C VAL A 129 33.57 -17.12 11.32
N ALA A 130 33.50 -18.45 11.17
CA ALA A 130 34.24 -19.13 10.13
C ALA A 130 33.64 -18.81 8.75
N PRO A 131 34.47 -18.54 7.73
CA PRO A 131 33.96 -18.34 6.38
C PRO A 131 33.33 -19.61 5.81
N VAL A 132 32.35 -19.45 4.90
CA VAL A 132 31.84 -20.57 4.12
C VAL A 132 32.93 -21.00 3.14
N GLN A 133 33.30 -22.29 3.16
CA GLN A 133 34.15 -22.85 2.12
C GLN A 133 33.32 -23.04 0.86
N ASP A 134 33.58 -22.20 -0.14
CA ASP A 134 33.00 -22.40 -1.45
C ASP A 134 33.67 -23.60 -2.14
N ARG A 135 32.87 -24.56 -2.61
CA ARG A 135 33.37 -25.83 -3.20
C ARG A 135 34.14 -25.59 -4.51
N HIS A 136 34.09 -24.37 -5.05
CA HIS A 136 34.63 -23.99 -6.36
C HIS A 136 35.70 -22.89 -6.33
N GLY A 137 36.25 -22.53 -5.16
CA GLY A 137 37.47 -21.73 -5.06
C GLY A 137 37.35 -20.25 -5.47
N ALA A 138 36.14 -19.75 -5.72
CA ALA A 138 35.89 -18.36 -6.12
C ALA A 138 35.33 -17.53 -4.96
N GLY A 139 36.19 -17.22 -4.00
CA GLY A 139 35.89 -16.25 -2.94
C GLY A 139 35.41 -16.86 -1.63
N SER A 140 36.05 -16.46 -0.54
CA SER A 140 35.56 -16.71 0.81
C SER A 140 34.44 -15.71 1.08
N HIS A 141 33.20 -16.20 1.26
CA HIS A 141 32.07 -15.41 1.71
C HIS A 141 31.71 -15.87 3.12
N TYR A 142 31.42 -14.92 4.01
CA TYR A 142 30.98 -15.23 5.36
C TYR A 142 29.48 -15.58 5.32
N PRO A 143 29.04 -16.60 6.07
CA PRO A 143 27.61 -16.88 6.16
C PRO A 143 26.92 -15.69 6.84
N GLU A 144 25.74 -15.31 6.35
CA GLU A 144 24.91 -14.32 7.04
C GLU A 144 24.53 -14.90 8.41
N THR A 145 24.96 -14.22 9.46
CA THR A 145 24.64 -14.62 10.82
C THR A 145 23.19 -14.24 11.13
N ARG A 146 22.59 -14.94 12.10
CA ARG A 146 21.27 -14.56 12.60
C ARG A 146 21.23 -13.12 13.12
N GLY A 147 22.34 -12.59 13.63
CA GLY A 147 22.45 -11.18 14.00
C GLY A 147 22.32 -10.25 12.79
N GLU A 148 23.01 -10.55 11.69
CA GLU A 148 22.92 -9.80 10.44
C GLU A 148 21.52 -9.91 9.80
N GLU A 149 20.87 -11.09 9.83
CA GLU A 149 19.48 -11.25 9.38
C GLU A 149 18.52 -10.32 10.13
N ILE A 150 18.70 -10.18 11.45
CA ILE A 150 17.87 -9.28 12.28
C ILE A 150 18.15 -7.81 11.92
N VAL A 151 19.41 -7.43 11.67
CA VAL A 151 19.76 -6.07 11.23
C VAL A 151 19.10 -5.77 9.88
N SER A 152 19.20 -6.69 8.92
CA SER A 152 18.55 -6.62 7.62
C SER A 152 17.02 -6.47 7.76
N GLU A 153 16.37 -7.21 8.68
CA GLU A 153 14.94 -7.05 8.96
C GLU A 153 14.59 -5.67 9.54
N VAL A 154 15.38 -5.17 10.50
CA VAL A 154 15.17 -3.84 11.12
C VAL A 154 15.26 -2.75 10.06
N GLU A 155 16.32 -2.78 9.25
CA GLU A 155 16.54 -1.80 8.18
C GLU A 155 15.44 -1.89 7.13
N GLY A 156 15.10 -3.09 6.66
CA GLY A 156 14.03 -3.30 5.68
C GLY A 156 12.68 -2.72 6.15
N ASN A 157 12.29 -2.98 7.40
CA ASN A 157 11.05 -2.44 7.96
C ASN A 157 11.08 -0.91 8.05
N ARG A 158 12.18 -0.31 8.53
CA ARG A 158 12.27 1.16 8.64
C ARG A 158 12.30 1.84 7.29
N VAL A 159 13.00 1.27 6.29
CA VAL A 159 13.01 1.82 4.93
C VAL A 159 11.61 1.77 4.31
N GLN A 160 10.87 0.68 4.50
CA GLN A 160 9.48 0.58 4.05
C GLN A 160 8.58 1.63 4.73
N ALA A 161 8.69 1.82 6.06
CA ALA A 161 7.94 2.85 6.76
C ALA A 161 8.26 4.26 6.24
N SER A 162 9.54 4.54 6.01
CA SER A 162 10.05 5.80 5.46
C SER A 162 9.50 6.06 4.06
N LEU A 163 9.49 5.03 3.20
CA LEU A 163 8.95 5.11 1.85
C LEU A 163 7.46 5.46 1.84
N ILE A 164 6.68 4.87 2.77
CA ILE A 164 5.26 5.19 2.91
C ILE A 164 5.09 6.65 3.33
N ARG A 165 5.82 7.13 4.34
CA ARG A 165 5.74 8.53 4.79
C ARG A 165 6.12 9.49 3.66
N TYR A 166 7.20 9.20 2.94
CA TYR A 166 7.63 9.98 1.79
C TYR A 166 6.53 10.06 0.72
N TYR A 167 5.91 8.93 0.38
CA TYR A 167 4.81 8.92 -0.58
C TYR A 167 3.60 9.72 -0.11
N LEU A 168 3.22 9.59 1.18
CA LEU A 168 2.11 10.35 1.75
C LEU A 168 2.38 11.86 1.77
N GLU A 169 3.64 12.27 1.93
CA GLU A 169 4.06 13.68 1.94
C GLU A 169 4.19 14.28 0.52
N HIS A 170 4.81 13.55 -0.40
CA HIS A 170 5.20 14.08 -1.72
C HIS A 170 4.32 13.60 -2.88
N GLY A 171 3.48 12.59 -2.67
CA GLY A 171 2.62 11.99 -3.71
C GLY A 171 3.38 11.16 -4.75
N ASN A 172 4.67 10.92 -4.57
CA ASN A 172 5.51 10.11 -5.45
C ASN A 172 6.46 9.21 -4.63
N ILE A 173 7.02 8.19 -5.29
CA ILE A 173 8.11 7.40 -4.71
C ILE A 173 9.45 8.09 -5.02
N PRO A 174 10.42 8.10 -4.09
CA PRO A 174 11.73 8.65 -4.36
C PRO A 174 12.46 7.76 -5.36
N GLU A 175 13.25 8.39 -6.24
CA GLU A 175 14.04 7.66 -7.24
C GLU A 175 15.11 6.79 -6.58
N THR A 176 15.74 7.30 -5.53
CA THR A 176 16.77 6.61 -4.77
C THR A 176 16.46 6.62 -3.28
N ALA A 177 16.99 5.62 -2.57
CA ALA A 177 16.77 5.48 -1.13
C ALA A 177 17.33 6.67 -0.32
N LYS A 178 18.27 7.47 -0.86
CA LYS A 178 18.84 8.65 -0.19
C LYS A 178 17.82 9.75 0.15
N GLY A 179 16.67 9.74 -0.52
CA GLY A 179 15.57 10.68 -0.22
C GLY A 179 14.78 10.32 1.04
N LEU A 180 15.04 9.17 1.65
CA LEU A 180 14.32 8.68 2.82
C LEU A 180 14.99 9.14 4.12
N ASP A 181 14.20 9.62 5.07
CA ASP A 181 14.61 10.07 6.41
C ASP A 181 15.47 9.02 7.16
N ARG A 182 15.21 7.73 6.96
CA ARG A 182 15.98 6.65 7.59
C ARG A 182 17.33 6.33 6.94
N VAL A 183 17.49 6.59 5.65
CA VAL A 183 18.63 6.11 4.86
C VAL A 183 19.70 7.20 4.83
N ASP A 184 20.63 7.14 5.78
CA ASP A 184 21.83 7.97 5.78
C ASP A 184 22.91 7.39 4.82
N ASN A 185 24.07 8.04 4.76
CA ASN A 185 25.18 7.61 3.91
C ASN A 185 25.83 6.26 4.34
N VAL A 186 25.40 5.67 5.46
CA VAL A 186 26.03 4.49 6.07
C VAL A 186 25.20 3.22 5.84
N SER A 187 23.91 3.34 5.54
CA SER A 187 23.06 2.19 5.19
C SER A 187 23.49 1.56 3.86
N TRP A 188 23.45 0.22 3.76
CA TRP A 188 23.69 -0.52 2.51
C TRP A 188 22.62 -0.24 1.43
N TRP A 189 21.51 0.39 1.82
CA TRP A 189 20.51 0.93 0.92
C TRP A 189 20.91 2.25 0.26
N SER A 190 21.94 2.94 0.76
CA SER A 190 22.41 4.21 0.20
C SER A 190 22.78 4.06 -1.27
N GLY A 191 22.12 4.83 -2.14
CA GLY A 191 22.34 4.79 -3.59
C GLY A 191 21.61 3.66 -4.34
N LYS A 192 20.80 2.84 -3.66
CA LYS A 192 19.89 1.89 -4.33
C LYS A 192 18.71 2.63 -4.94
N TYR A 193 18.31 2.21 -6.14
CA TYR A 193 17.09 2.64 -6.79
C TYR A 193 15.88 1.92 -6.17
N ILE A 194 14.91 2.69 -5.66
CA ILE A 194 13.74 2.11 -4.98
C ILE A 194 12.85 1.35 -5.96
N ASN A 195 12.74 1.84 -7.20
CA ASN A 195 11.94 1.20 -8.26
C ASN A 195 12.51 -0.15 -8.77
N GLN A 196 13.76 -0.50 -8.41
CA GLN A 196 14.40 -1.75 -8.79
C GLN A 196 14.36 -2.81 -7.68
N ALA A 197 13.98 -2.43 -6.47
CA ALA A 197 13.91 -3.33 -5.34
C ALA A 197 12.56 -4.05 -5.34
N ARG A 198 12.53 -5.25 -5.94
CA ARG A 198 11.34 -6.09 -6.08
C ARG A 198 10.78 -6.56 -4.74
N ASP A 199 11.59 -6.54 -3.69
CA ASP A 199 11.27 -7.05 -2.35
C ASP A 199 10.45 -6.06 -1.50
N PHE A 200 10.11 -4.88 -2.04
CA PHE A 200 9.21 -3.96 -1.35
C PHE A 200 7.77 -4.45 -1.42
N PHE A 201 7.33 -5.12 -0.34
CA PHE A 201 5.95 -5.56 -0.13
C PHE A 201 4.91 -4.43 -0.25
N ILE A 202 5.33 -3.17 -0.08
CA ILE A 202 4.46 -1.99 -0.16
C ILE A 202 4.23 -1.48 -1.59
N ALA A 203 5.06 -1.87 -2.58
CA ALA A 203 4.95 -1.37 -3.95
C ALA A 203 3.54 -1.59 -4.57
N PRO A 204 2.86 -2.73 -4.33
CA PRO A 204 1.49 -2.90 -4.77
C PRO A 204 0.49 -1.93 -4.11
N MET A 205 0.66 -1.59 -2.82
CA MET A 205 -0.24 -0.64 -2.13
C MET A 205 -0.10 0.76 -2.71
N LEU A 206 1.15 1.17 -2.96
CA LEU A 206 1.46 2.45 -3.58
C LEU A 206 0.94 2.51 -5.04
N ALA A 207 1.10 1.43 -5.80
CA ALA A 207 0.59 1.32 -7.17
C ALA A 207 -0.94 1.35 -7.23
N ALA A 208 -1.62 0.64 -6.34
CA ALA A 208 -3.08 0.65 -6.24
C ALA A 208 -3.59 2.05 -5.89
N GLN A 209 -2.94 2.73 -4.95
CA GLN A 209 -3.28 4.11 -4.61
C GLN A 209 -3.07 5.07 -5.80
N GLN A 210 -1.98 4.94 -6.54
CA GLN A 210 -1.73 5.74 -7.76
C GLN A 210 -2.76 5.47 -8.86
N ALA A 211 -3.17 4.21 -9.02
CA ALA A 211 -4.16 3.80 -10.00
C ALA A 211 -5.60 4.16 -9.57
N GLY A 212 -5.80 4.57 -8.32
CA GLY A 212 -7.14 4.70 -7.76
C GLY A 212 -7.89 3.38 -7.80
N THR A 213 -7.20 2.28 -7.51
CA THR A 213 -7.77 0.93 -7.44
C THR A 213 -7.53 0.36 -6.06
N ILE A 214 -8.31 -0.66 -5.68
CA ILE A 214 -8.07 -1.35 -4.42
C ILE A 214 -7.15 -2.52 -4.65
N LEU A 215 -6.23 -2.69 -3.71
CA LEU A 215 -5.31 -3.80 -3.68
C LEU A 215 -5.96 -5.05 -3.03
N ASP A 216 -5.66 -6.21 -3.60
CA ASP A 216 -5.90 -7.50 -2.97
C ASP A 216 -4.73 -7.87 -2.03
N TYR A 217 -4.53 -7.01 -1.03
CA TYR A 217 -3.50 -7.16 -0.03
C TYR A 217 -4.10 -7.51 1.31
N THR A 218 -3.49 -8.51 1.92
CA THR A 218 -3.75 -8.92 3.28
C THR A 218 -2.39 -8.86 3.98
N PRO A 219 -2.15 -7.88 4.87
CA PRO A 219 -0.92 -7.86 5.65
C PRO A 219 -0.90 -9.14 6.51
N GLU A 220 0.25 -9.80 6.58
CA GLU A 220 0.43 -10.91 7.53
C GLU A 220 0.25 -10.38 8.97
N ASP A 221 -0.59 -11.08 9.74
CA ASP A 221 -1.03 -10.74 11.10
C ASP A 221 0.12 -10.63 12.12
#